data_AF-A0AA35WHH7-F1
#
_entry.id   AF-A0AA35WHH7-F1
#
_cell.length_a   1.000
_cell.length_b   1.000
_cell.length_c   1.000
_cell.angle_alpha   90.00
_cell.angle_beta   90.00
_cell.angle_gamma   90.00
#
_symmetry.space_group_name_H-M   'P 1'
#
loop_
_entity.id
_entity.type
_entity.pdbx_description
1 polymer ?
#
loop_
_entity_poly.entity_id
_entity_poly.type
_entity_poly.pdbx_seq_one_letter_code
_entity_poly.pdbx_strand_id
1 'polypeptide(L)'
;MTLDELDEMEDEEDDRVLHQYRQQRMAEILAAQSKAKYGSVREISAVDYVDEVNKAGEGVWVVLHLYKTGIPLCALINQHLYQLAPKFPATKFLKSISTTCIPNYPDRNLPTFLSTTRER
;
A
#
# COMPACT_ATOMS: atom_id res chain seq x y z
N MET A 1 42.50 33.98 0.92
CA MET A 1 41.26 34.05 0.14
C MET A 1 41.49 34.93 -1.06
N THR A 2 42.14 34.34 -2.06
CA THR A 2 42.11 34.81 -3.46
C THR A 2 40.78 34.41 -4.10
N LEU A 3 40.41 35.00 -5.24
CA LEU A 3 39.18 34.63 -5.95
C LEU A 3 39.17 33.15 -6.34
N ASP A 4 40.31 32.61 -6.78
CA ASP A 4 40.45 31.20 -7.15
C ASP A 4 40.22 30.24 -5.96
N GLU A 5 40.63 30.62 -4.74
CA GLU A 5 40.35 29.83 -3.52
C GLU A 5 38.86 29.84 -3.15
N LEU A 6 38.08 30.86 -3.55
CA LEU A 6 36.64 30.92 -3.31
C LEU A 6 35.86 30.04 -4.29
N ASP A 7 36.26 30.05 -5.57
CA ASP A 7 35.66 29.25 -6.66
C ASP A 7 35.82 27.75 -6.39
N GLU A 8 37.02 27.31 -5.95
CA GLU A 8 37.27 25.91 -5.59
C GLU A 8 36.44 25.45 -4.37
N MET A 9 36.22 26.34 -3.39
CA MET A 9 35.37 26.03 -2.22
C MET A 9 33.88 25.97 -2.58
N GLU A 10 33.43 26.78 -3.55
CA GLU A 10 32.05 26.80 -4.04
C GLU A 10 31.75 25.53 -4.86
N ASP A 11 32.66 25.09 -5.72
CA ASP A 11 32.58 23.82 -6.45
C ASP A 11 32.55 22.59 -5.53
N GLU A 12 33.36 22.57 -4.46
CA GLU A 12 33.37 21.47 -3.48
C GLU A 12 32.07 21.42 -2.63
N GLU A 13 31.50 22.58 -2.27
CA GLU A 13 30.20 22.62 -1.58
C GLU A 13 29.06 22.11 -2.49
N ASP A 14 29.02 22.55 -3.75
CA ASP A 14 28.01 22.12 -4.71
C ASP A 14 28.06 20.61 -4.97
N ASP A 15 29.26 20.04 -5.09
CA ASP A 15 29.44 18.59 -5.23
C ASP A 15 28.96 17.82 -3.99
N ARG A 16 29.19 18.35 -2.78
CA ARG A 16 28.71 17.75 -1.53
C ARG A 16 27.18 17.80 -1.42
N VAL A 17 26.56 18.91 -1.82
CA VAL A 17 25.09 19.08 -1.81
C VAL A 17 24.46 18.13 -2.83
N LEU A 18 25.00 18.06 -4.05
CA LEU A 18 24.50 17.17 -5.10
C LEU A 18 24.62 15.70 -4.70
N HIS A 19 25.73 15.32 -4.05
CA HIS A 19 25.93 13.96 -3.54
C HIS A 19 24.94 13.59 -2.42
N GLN A 20 24.71 14.50 -1.46
CA GLN A 20 23.71 14.29 -0.41
C GLN A 20 22.30 14.14 -0.97
N TYR A 21 21.92 14.98 -1.95
CA TYR A 21 20.62 14.88 -2.61
C TYR A 21 20.45 13.54 -3.32
N ARG A 22 21.47 13.06 -4.04
CA ARG A 22 21.45 11.73 -4.66
C ARG A 22 21.26 10.62 -3.63
N GLN A 23 22.01 10.65 -2.53
CA GLN A 23 21.87 9.66 -1.46
C GLN A 23 20.47 9.67 -0.85
N GLN A 24 19.92 10.85 -0.57
CA GLN A 24 18.58 10.99 0.00
C GLN A 24 17.51 10.44 -0.94
N ARG A 25 17.60 10.76 -2.24
CA ARG A 25 16.69 10.22 -3.27
C ARG A 25 16.79 8.71 -3.42
N MET A 26 17.99 8.14 -3.39
CA MET A 26 18.17 6.68 -3.43
C MET A 26 17.56 6.02 -2.19
N ALA A 27 17.74 6.61 -1.00
CA ALA A 27 17.14 6.10 0.23
C ALA A 27 15.61 6.12 0.19
N GLU A 28 14.99 7.19 -0.35
CA GLU A 28 13.54 7.27 -0.54
C GLU A 28 13.02 6.17 -1.48
N ILE A 29 13.71 5.93 -2.60
CA ILE A 29 13.34 4.88 -3.56
C ILE A 29 13.44 3.49 -2.92
N LEU A 30 14.54 3.21 -2.21
CA LEU A 30 14.74 1.95 -1.48
C LEU A 30 13.65 1.75 -0.42
N ALA A 31 13.32 2.79 0.33
CA ALA A 31 12.24 2.76 1.32
C ALA A 31 10.87 2.46 0.68
N ALA A 32 10.56 3.10 -0.46
CA ALA A 32 9.33 2.84 -1.20
C ALA A 32 9.28 1.40 -1.76
N GLN A 33 10.39 0.90 -2.32
CA GLN A 33 10.51 -0.48 -2.81
C GLN A 33 10.35 -1.50 -1.68
N SER A 34 10.91 -1.24 -0.50
CA SER A 34 10.77 -2.14 0.66
C SER A 34 9.32 -2.34 1.09
N LYS A 35 8.44 -1.37 0.81
CA LYS A 35 7.00 -1.42 1.12
C LYS A 35 6.19 -2.16 0.05
N ALA A 36 6.73 -2.32 -1.15
CA ALA A 36 6.08 -2.97 -2.29
C ALA A 36 6.07 -4.51 -2.16
N LYS A 37 5.40 -5.03 -1.11
CA LYS A 37 5.35 -6.46 -0.76
C LYS A 37 4.10 -7.19 -1.25
N TYR A 38 3.11 -6.44 -1.71
CA TYR A 38 1.83 -6.95 -2.22
C TYR A 38 1.79 -6.82 -3.75
N GLY A 39 0.63 -7.07 -4.35
CA GLY A 39 0.50 -7.07 -5.82
C GLY A 39 -0.65 -7.92 -6.35
N SER A 40 -1.32 -8.66 -5.48
CA SER A 40 -2.47 -9.50 -5.83
C SER A 40 -3.59 -9.33 -4.79
N VAL A 41 -4.81 -9.69 -5.20
CA VAL A 41 -5.96 -9.74 -4.31
C VAL A 41 -6.04 -11.13 -3.69
N ARG A 42 -6.07 -11.22 -2.35
CA ARG A 42 -6.23 -12.50 -1.65
C ARG A 42 -7.62 -12.65 -1.05
N GLU A 43 -8.15 -13.87 -1.13
CA GLU A 43 -9.37 -14.28 -0.43
C GLU A 43 -9.00 -14.61 1.03
N ILE A 44 -9.79 -14.14 2.00
CA ILE A 44 -9.59 -14.44 3.41
C ILE A 44 -10.87 -14.96 4.07
N SER A 45 -10.72 -15.76 5.12
CA SER A 45 -11.81 -16.17 6.02
C SER A 45 -11.92 -15.24 7.23
N ALA A 46 -12.94 -15.44 8.08
CA ALA A 46 -13.02 -14.74 9.37
C ALA A 46 -11.83 -15.05 10.30
N VAL A 47 -11.27 -16.26 10.23
CA VAL A 47 -10.12 -16.66 11.08
C VAL A 47 -8.88 -15.86 10.68
N ASP A 48 -8.69 -15.63 9.39
CA ASP A 48 -7.54 -14.90 8.87
C ASP A 48 -7.65 -13.39 9.10
N TYR A 49 -8.85 -12.86 9.37
CA TYR A 49 -9.09 -11.41 9.50
C TYR A 49 -8.14 -10.75 10.50
N VAL A 50 -7.93 -11.37 11.66
CA VAL A 50 -7.10 -10.78 12.72
C VAL A 50 -5.67 -10.61 12.24
N ASP A 51 -5.09 -11.63 11.60
CA ASP A 51 -3.70 -11.57 11.16
C ASP A 51 -3.55 -10.75 9.89
N GLU A 52 -4.53 -10.84 8.98
CA GLU A 52 -4.45 -10.20 7.68
C GLU A 52 -4.82 -8.72 7.69
N VAL A 53 -5.73 -8.30 8.58
CA VAL A 53 -6.25 -6.92 8.68
C VAL A 53 -5.72 -6.22 9.94
N ASN A 54 -5.88 -6.80 11.13
CA ASN A 54 -5.51 -6.12 12.39
C ASN A 54 -3.99 -6.14 12.64
N LYS A 55 -3.28 -7.17 12.14
CA LYS A 55 -1.83 -7.35 12.30
C LYS A 55 -1.05 -7.22 10.97
N ALA A 56 -1.57 -6.48 10.00
CA ALA A 56 -0.94 -6.32 8.69
C ALA A 56 0.44 -5.62 8.72
N GLY A 57 0.78 -4.94 9.82
CA GLY A 57 2.04 -4.21 10.01
C GLY A 57 1.84 -2.70 10.01
N GLU A 58 2.80 -1.97 10.57
CA GLU A 58 2.79 -0.50 10.61
C GLU A 58 2.97 0.11 9.22
N GLY A 59 2.19 1.16 8.92
CA GLY A 59 2.23 1.83 7.62
C GLY A 59 1.75 0.98 6.43
N VAL A 60 1.19 -0.20 6.68
CA VAL A 60 0.54 -1.03 5.66
C VAL A 60 -0.92 -0.62 5.54
N TRP A 61 -1.33 -0.25 4.33
CA TRP A 61 -2.73 -0.06 4.01
C TRP A 61 -3.36 -1.40 3.67
N VAL A 62 -4.50 -1.70 4.30
CA VAL A 62 -5.31 -2.87 3.99
C VAL A 62 -6.66 -2.41 3.46
N VAL A 63 -7.06 -2.95 2.31
CA VAL A 63 -8.38 -2.73 1.69
C VAL A 63 -9.07 -4.07 1.58
N LEU A 64 -10.15 -4.27 2.33
CA LEU A 64 -10.97 -5.47 2.32
C LEU A 64 -12.30 -5.21 1.62
N HIS A 65 -12.59 -5.96 0.57
CA HIS A 65 -13.90 -5.99 -0.08
C HIS A 65 -14.75 -7.14 0.46
N LEU A 66 -15.83 -6.81 1.17
CA LEU A 66 -16.87 -7.76 1.52
C LEU A 66 -17.82 -7.90 0.35
N TYR A 67 -18.03 -9.13 -0.10
CA TYR A 67 -18.79 -9.42 -1.31
C TYR A 67 -19.70 -10.62 -1.15
N LYS A 68 -20.61 -10.83 -2.09
CA LYS A 68 -21.40 -12.04 -2.19
C LYS A 68 -21.53 -12.49 -3.64
N THR A 69 -21.43 -13.79 -3.86
CA THR A 69 -21.65 -14.39 -5.18
C THR A 69 -23.09 -14.15 -5.63
N GLY A 70 -23.28 -13.82 -6.90
CA GLY A 70 -24.60 -13.52 -7.47
C GLY A 70 -24.98 -12.04 -7.46
N ILE A 71 -24.22 -11.17 -6.79
CA ILE A 71 -24.39 -9.71 -6.91
C ILE A 71 -23.46 -9.20 -8.04
N PRO A 72 -23.99 -8.70 -9.17
CA PRO A 72 -23.15 -8.31 -10.31
C PRO A 72 -22.11 -7.23 -9.98
N LEU A 73 -22.48 -6.26 -9.14
CA LEU A 73 -21.59 -5.18 -8.73
C LEU A 73 -20.38 -5.68 -7.93
N CYS A 74 -20.57 -6.72 -7.09
CA CYS A 74 -19.46 -7.37 -6.40
C CYS A 74 -18.47 -8.03 -7.37
N ALA A 75 -18.96 -8.67 -8.43
CA ALA A 75 -18.10 -9.28 -9.45
C ALA A 75 -17.28 -8.22 -10.20
N LEU A 76 -17.92 -7.10 -10.56
CA LEU A 76 -17.24 -5.97 -11.22
C LEU A 76 -16.15 -5.36 -10.33
N ILE A 77 -16.46 -5.13 -9.04
CA ILE A 77 -15.47 -4.62 -8.09
C ILE A 77 -14.27 -5.57 -7.96
N ASN A 78 -14.50 -6.89 -7.87
CA ASN A 78 -13.41 -7.85 -7.82
C ASN A 78 -12.50 -7.75 -9.06
N GLN A 79 -13.05 -7.58 -10.26
CA GLN A 79 -12.26 -7.37 -11.48
C GLN A 79 -11.38 -6.12 -11.40
N HIS A 80 -11.92 -4.99 -10.91
CA HIS A 80 -11.14 -3.78 -10.71
C HIS A 80 -10.03 -3.96 -9.66
N LEU A 81 -10.30 -4.67 -8.57
CA LEU A 81 -9.27 -4.95 -7.56
C LEU A 81 -8.11 -5.77 -8.12
N TYR A 82 -8.38 -6.76 -8.99
CA TYR A 82 -7.33 -7.53 -9.66
C TYR A 82 -6.45 -6.66 -10.58
N GLN A 83 -6.99 -5.58 -11.14
CA GLN A 83 -6.22 -4.63 -11.94
C GLN A 83 -5.48 -3.59 -11.10
N LEU A 84 -6.00 -3.25 -9.91
CA LEU A 84 -5.40 -2.27 -9.01
C LEU A 84 -4.26 -2.87 -8.18
N ALA A 85 -4.40 -4.10 -7.68
CA ALA A 85 -3.41 -4.69 -6.78
C ALA A 85 -1.97 -4.66 -7.35
N PRO A 86 -1.70 -4.99 -8.63
CA PRO A 86 -0.36 -4.90 -9.20
C PRO A 86 0.17 -3.46 -9.32
N LYS A 87 -0.71 -2.46 -9.42
CA LYS A 87 -0.34 -1.04 -9.55
C LYS A 87 -0.01 -0.41 -8.19
N PHE A 88 -0.50 -0.98 -7.10
CA PHE A 88 -0.31 -0.49 -5.74
C PHE A 88 0.29 -1.56 -4.83
N PRO A 89 1.54 -2.00 -5.09
CA PRO A 89 2.16 -3.12 -4.37
C PRO A 89 2.46 -2.81 -2.90
N ALA A 90 2.34 -1.56 -2.46
CA ALA A 90 2.42 -1.18 -1.04
C ALA A 90 1.10 -1.35 -0.27
N THR A 91 -0.01 -1.60 -0.98
CA THR A 91 -1.34 -1.78 -0.40
C THR A 91 -1.76 -3.24 -0.48
N LYS A 92 -2.31 -3.75 0.62
CA LYS A 92 -2.80 -5.11 0.74
C LYS A 92 -4.28 -5.16 0.37
N PHE A 93 -4.59 -5.73 -0.80
CA PHE A 93 -5.96 -5.93 -1.26
C PHE A 93 -6.47 -7.31 -0.86
N LEU A 94 -7.59 -7.33 -0.17
CA LEU A 94 -8.24 -8.54 0.33
C LEU A 94 -9.70 -8.56 -0.11
N LYS A 95 -10.28 -9.76 -0.19
CA LYS A 95 -11.71 -9.97 -0.36
C LYS A 95 -12.19 -11.10 0.53
N SER A 96 -13.46 -11.04 0.94
CA SER A 96 -14.10 -12.13 1.68
C SER A 96 -15.59 -12.17 1.41
N ILE A 97 -16.18 -13.36 1.46
CA ILE A 97 -17.63 -13.50 1.45
C ILE A 97 -18.17 -12.82 2.71
N SER A 98 -19.10 -11.88 2.53
CA SER A 98 -19.60 -11.01 3.59
C SER A 98 -20.06 -11.78 4.83
N THR A 99 -20.85 -12.84 4.64
CA THR A 99 -21.37 -13.69 5.71
C THR A 99 -20.33 -14.61 6.34
N THR A 100 -19.26 -14.93 5.62
CA THR A 100 -18.12 -15.71 6.15
C THR A 100 -17.24 -14.86 7.04
N CYS A 101 -17.06 -13.57 6.70
CA CYS A 101 -16.28 -12.63 7.49
C CYS A 101 -17.06 -12.05 8.67
N ILE A 102 -18.34 -11.71 8.45
CA ILE A 102 -19.23 -11.10 9.44
C ILE A 102 -20.57 -11.85 9.41
N PRO A 103 -20.91 -12.62 10.45
CA PRO A 103 -22.18 -13.34 10.50
C PRO A 103 -23.37 -12.42 10.30
N ASN A 104 -24.33 -12.83 9.47
CA ASN A 104 -25.55 -12.09 9.15
C ASN A 104 -25.34 -10.70 8.52
N TYR A 105 -24.21 -10.47 7.83
CA TYR A 105 -23.99 -9.21 7.11
C TYR A 105 -25.06 -8.98 6.02
N PRO A 106 -25.79 -7.85 6.01
CA PRO A 106 -26.90 -7.66 5.07
C PRO A 106 -26.46 -7.49 3.62
N ASP A 107 -27.08 -8.23 2.69
CA ASP A 107 -26.79 -8.14 1.26
C ASP A 107 -27.00 -6.73 0.68
N ARG A 108 -27.96 -5.97 1.19
CA ARG A 108 -28.24 -4.59 0.74
C ARG A 108 -27.08 -3.62 0.94
N ASN A 109 -26.12 -3.97 1.79
CA ASN A 109 -24.92 -3.16 2.06
C ASN A 109 -23.78 -3.50 1.09
N LEU A 110 -23.92 -4.55 0.27
CA LEU A 110 -22.88 -5.00 -0.64
C LEU A 110 -22.94 -4.26 -1.98
N PRO A 111 -21.78 -3.98 -2.61
CA PRO A 111 -20.43 -4.26 -2.11
C PRO A 111 -20.01 -3.31 -0.97
N THR A 112 -19.23 -3.82 -0.02
CA THR A 112 -18.69 -3.00 1.08
C THR A 112 -17.18 -3.00 1.05
N PHE A 113 -16.57 -1.84 1.29
CA PHE A 113 -15.14 -1.72 1.52
C PHE A 113 -14.85 -1.36 2.97
N LEU A 114 -13.87 -2.04 3.55
CA LEU A 114 -13.24 -1.68 4.81
C LEU A 114 -11.78 -1.35 4.53
N SER A 115 -11.30 -0.21 5.02
CA SER A 115 -9.90 0.16 4.92
C SER A 115 -9.32 0.46 6.29
N THR A 116 -8.11 -0.04 6.55
CA THR A 116 -7.37 0.27 7.77
C THR A 116 -5.92 0.56 7.46
N THR A 117 -5.34 1.43 8.28
CA THR A 117 -3.90 1.66 8.38
C THR A 117 -3.58 1.86 9.85
N ARG A 118 -2.41 1.39 10.30
CA ARG A 118 -1.90 1.75 11.62
C ARG A 118 -0.87 2.85 11.42
N GLU A 119 -1.19 4.03 11.95
CA GLU A 119 -0.23 5.13 12.07
C GLU A 119 0.91 4.72 13.02
N ARG A 120 2.07 5.36 12.84
CA ARG A 120 3.26 5.15 13.65
C ARG A 120 3.11 5.76 15.04
#